data_AF-A0A7S9C9X3-F1
#
_entry.id   AF-A0A7S9C9X3-F1
#
_cell.length_a   1.000
_cell.length_b   1.000
_cell.length_c   1.000
_cell.angle_alpha   90.00
_cell.angle_beta   90.00
_cell.angle_gamma   90.00
#
_symmetry.space_group_name_H-M   'P 1'
#
loop_
_entity.id
_entity.type
_entity.pdbx_description
1 polymer ?
#
loop_
_entity_poly.entity_id
_entity_poly.type
_entity_poly.pdbx_seq_one_letter_code
_entity_poly.pdbx_strand_id
1 'polypeptide(L)'
;MQIEAISTAMVGAALDAAELRHRVIAANIANAGTVGYVKQTVSFQAQMDAMSAPSRPEVVPALGAGGEPVPVRLDQEAIDMAANSLQYQALLRSLSRHYGVLHSAVTEGKR
;
A
#
# COMPACT_ATOMS: atom_id res chain seq x y z
N MET A 1 15.80 19.21 8.12
CA MET A 1 14.49 19.52 7.49
C MET A 1 14.24 18.72 6.22
N GLN A 2 15.18 18.61 5.25
CA GLN A 2 14.95 17.83 4.01
C GLN A 2 14.71 16.33 4.22
N ILE A 3 15.43 15.67 5.14
CA ILE A 3 15.27 14.22 5.40
C ILE A 3 13.89 13.88 6.01
N GLU A 4 13.38 14.74 6.90
CA GLU A 4 12.07 14.57 7.55
C GLU A 4 10.89 14.72 6.55
N ALA A 5 11.00 15.68 5.63
CA ALA A 5 10.00 15.87 4.56
C ALA A 5 9.99 14.69 3.57
N ILE A 6 11.15 14.10 3.29
CA ILE A 6 11.27 12.88 2.48
C ILE A 6 10.61 11.70 3.21
N SER A 7 10.82 11.56 4.52
CA SER A 7 10.23 10.47 5.32
C SER A 7 8.70 10.52 5.37
N THR A 8 8.11 11.70 5.56
CA THR A 8 6.64 11.85 5.58
C THR A 8 6.01 11.64 4.20
N ALA A 9 6.63 12.14 3.14
CA ALA A 9 6.18 11.91 1.77
C ALA A 9 6.20 10.41 1.40
N MET A 10 7.24 9.68 1.81
CA MET A 10 7.34 8.23 1.60
C MET A 10 6.27 7.45 2.37
N VAL A 11 5.97 7.82 3.62
CA VAL A 11 4.89 7.18 4.39
C VAL A 11 3.52 7.47 3.75
N GLY A 12 3.31 8.69 3.23
CA GLY A 12 2.12 9.05 2.47
C GLY A 12 1.96 8.18 1.21
N ALA A 13 3.00 8.07 0.39
CA ALA A 13 2.98 7.22 -0.80
C ALA A 13 2.74 5.74 -0.47
N ALA A 14 3.31 5.24 0.64
CA ALA A 14 3.07 3.89 1.11
C ALA A 14 1.61 3.67 1.58
N LEU A 15 0.99 4.67 2.20
CA LEU A 15 -0.43 4.64 2.58
C LEU A 15 -1.33 4.62 1.33
N ASP A 16 -1.03 5.45 0.33
CA ASP A 16 -1.77 5.48 -0.94
C ASP A 16 -1.66 4.12 -1.68
N ALA A 17 -0.47 3.52 -1.69
CA ALA A 17 -0.27 2.19 -2.26
C ALA A 17 -1.03 1.11 -1.50
N ALA A 18 -1.07 1.18 -0.17
CA ALA A 18 -1.84 0.25 0.66
C ALA A 18 -3.35 0.42 0.45
N GLU A 19 -3.84 1.66 0.29
CA GLU A 19 -5.25 1.96 -0.01
C GLU A 19 -5.65 1.41 -1.38
N LEU A 20 -4.82 1.63 -2.41
CA LEU A 20 -5.05 1.03 -3.72
C LEU A 20 -5.07 -0.50 -3.66
N ARG A 21 -4.15 -1.11 -2.89
CA ARG A 21 -4.10 -2.57 -2.72
C ARG A 21 -5.38 -3.09 -2.07
N HIS A 22 -5.93 -2.41 -1.07
CA HIS A 22 -7.23 -2.76 -0.49
C HIS A 22 -8.34 -2.76 -1.54
N ARG A 23 -8.41 -1.71 -2.37
CA ARG A 23 -9.42 -1.65 -3.46
C ARG A 23 -9.27 -2.78 -4.46
N VAL A 24 -8.03 -3.11 -4.85
CA VAL A 24 -7.75 -4.20 -5.79
C VAL A 24 -8.14 -5.56 -5.20
N ILE A 25 -7.77 -5.84 -3.95
CA ILE A 25 -8.14 -7.10 -3.28
C ILE A 25 -9.66 -7.20 -3.13
N ALA A 26 -10.34 -6.11 -2.74
CA ALA A 26 -11.79 -6.08 -2.64
C ALA A 26 -12.46 -6.35 -3.98
N ALA A 27 -11.95 -5.77 -5.08
CA ALA A 27 -12.43 -6.04 -6.43
C ALA A 27 -12.21 -7.50 -6.83
N ASN A 28 -11.05 -8.08 -6.51
CA ASN A 28 -10.79 -9.50 -6.76
C ASN A 28 -11.78 -10.39 -6.00
N ILE A 29 -12.00 -10.16 -4.70
CA ILE A 29 -12.95 -10.91 -3.88
C ILE A 29 -14.37 -10.81 -4.48
N ALA A 30 -14.81 -9.60 -4.84
CA ALA A 30 -16.14 -9.38 -5.40
C ALA A 30 -16.36 -10.10 -6.74
N ASN A 31 -15.31 -10.23 -7.55
CA ASN A 31 -15.36 -10.90 -8.85
C ASN A 31 -14.92 -12.37 -8.79
N ALA A 32 -14.60 -12.90 -7.61
CA ALA A 32 -14.19 -14.30 -7.47
C ALA A 32 -15.32 -15.24 -7.96
N GLY A 33 -14.96 -16.17 -8.83
CA GLY A 33 -15.93 -17.09 -9.46
C GLY A 33 -16.63 -16.52 -10.70
N THR A 34 -16.34 -15.27 -11.10
CA THR A 34 -16.80 -14.72 -12.38
C THR A 34 -16.00 -15.34 -13.53
N VAL A 35 -16.69 -15.92 -14.51
CA VAL A 35 -16.07 -16.56 -15.68
C VAL A 35 -15.26 -15.53 -16.46
N GLY A 36 -13.98 -15.83 -16.71
CA GLY A 36 -13.07 -14.97 -17.47
C GLY A 36 -12.46 -13.80 -16.68
N TYR A 37 -12.77 -13.64 -15.40
CA TYR A 37 -12.13 -12.62 -14.56
C TYR A 37 -10.68 -13.01 -14.22
N VAL A 38 -9.76 -12.07 -14.41
CA VAL A 38 -8.33 -12.23 -14.11
C VAL A 38 -7.99 -11.46 -12.85
N LYS A 39 -7.27 -12.08 -11.92
CA LYS A 39 -6.80 -11.42 -10.71
C LYS A 39 -6.00 -10.17 -11.08
N GLN A 40 -6.28 -9.07 -10.38
CA GLN A 40 -5.50 -7.84 -10.49
C GLN A 40 -4.57 -7.70 -9.29
N THR A 41 -3.43 -7.03 -9.48
CA THR A 41 -2.46 -6.74 -8.42
C THR A 41 -1.86 -5.35 -8.59
N VAL A 42 -1.25 -4.82 -7.53
CA VAL A 42 -0.50 -3.55 -7.59
C VAL A 42 0.95 -3.84 -7.98
N SER A 43 1.49 -3.14 -8.97
CA SER A 43 2.82 -3.41 -9.52
C SER A 43 3.95 -3.20 -8.49
N PHE A 44 4.95 -4.10 -8.51
CA PHE A 44 6.11 -4.04 -7.62
C PHE A 44 7.02 -2.86 -7.96
N GLN A 45 7.22 -2.59 -9.26
CA GLN A 45 8.02 -1.45 -9.70
C GLN A 45 7.46 -0.14 -9.14
N ALA A 46 6.14 0.06 -9.19
CA ALA A 46 5.55 1.26 -8.63
C ALA A 46 5.62 1.30 -7.09
N GLN A 47 5.70 0.16 -6.40
CA GLN A 47 5.95 0.12 -4.95
C GLN A 47 7.38 0.52 -4.60
N MET A 48 8.37 0.04 -5.35
CA MET A 48 9.78 0.37 -5.15
C MET A 48 10.08 1.82 -5.55
N ASP A 49 9.48 2.27 -6.66
CA ASP A 49 9.56 3.64 -7.09
C ASP A 49 8.90 4.53 -6.04
N ALA A 50 7.72 4.21 -5.50
CA ALA A 50 7.09 4.94 -4.39
C ALA A 50 7.99 5.09 -3.15
N MET A 51 8.93 4.16 -2.92
CA MET A 51 9.92 4.27 -1.84
C MET A 51 11.11 5.16 -2.21
N SER A 52 11.43 5.33 -3.48
CA SER A 52 12.56 6.15 -3.95
C SER A 52 12.13 7.56 -4.40
N ALA A 53 10.90 7.71 -4.87
CA ALA A 53 10.25 8.94 -5.32
C ALA A 53 8.71 8.77 -5.28
N PRO A 54 7.91 9.82 -5.09
CA PRO A 54 6.46 9.71 -5.20
C PRO A 54 6.08 9.32 -6.64
N SER A 55 5.83 8.04 -6.85
CA SER A 55 5.31 7.46 -8.09
C SER A 55 3.93 6.89 -7.85
N ARG A 56 3.07 6.95 -8.86
CA ARG A 56 1.69 6.51 -8.71
C ARG A 56 1.63 4.99 -8.86
N PRO A 57 1.10 4.26 -7.86
CA PRO A 57 0.96 2.82 -7.96
C PRO A 57 0.00 2.44 -9.09
N GLU A 58 0.38 1.42 -9.86
CA GLU A 58 -0.37 0.95 -11.03
C GLU A 58 -1.01 -0.41 -10.76
N VAL A 59 -2.24 -0.60 -11.22
CA VAL A 59 -2.95 -1.88 -11.16
C VAL A 59 -2.69 -2.66 -12.45
N VAL A 60 -2.19 -3.88 -12.31
CA VAL A 60 -1.80 -4.72 -13.44
C VAL A 60 -2.38 -6.14 -13.35
N PRO A 61 -2.50 -6.80 -14.49
CA PRO A 61 -2.52 -8.25 -14.67
C PRO A 61 -1.81 -9.07 -13.61
N ALA A 62 -2.46 -9.91 -12.79
CA ALA A 62 -1.72 -10.96 -12.13
C ALA A 62 -1.46 -12.09 -13.13
N LEU A 63 -0.24 -12.15 -13.65
CA LEU A 63 0.20 -13.16 -14.62
C LEU A 63 1.13 -14.17 -13.94
N GLY A 64 0.98 -15.44 -14.30
CA GLY A 64 1.90 -16.51 -13.89
C GLY A 64 3.25 -16.40 -14.61
N ALA A 65 4.19 -17.27 -14.28
CA ALA A 65 5.53 -17.28 -14.88
C ALA A 65 5.52 -17.44 -16.41
N GLY A 66 4.48 -18.05 -16.97
CA GLY A 66 4.28 -18.20 -18.42
C GLY A 66 3.46 -17.09 -19.09
N GLY A 67 3.08 -16.03 -18.36
CA GLY A 67 2.16 -14.99 -18.87
C GLY A 67 0.68 -15.36 -18.78
N GLU A 68 0.35 -16.53 -18.26
CA GLU A 68 -1.03 -16.99 -18.14
C GLU A 68 -1.80 -16.23 -17.05
N PRO A 69 -3.08 -15.90 -17.27
CA PRO A 69 -3.92 -15.26 -16.27
C PRO A 69 -4.04 -16.08 -14.98
N VAL A 70 -3.79 -15.45 -13.83
CA VAL A 70 -3.96 -16.11 -12.53
C VAL A 70 -5.43 -16.00 -12.09
N PRO A 71 -6.11 -17.11 -11.77
CA PRO A 71 -7.46 -17.06 -11.23
C PRO A 71 -7.47 -16.51 -9.81
N VAL A 72 -8.58 -15.87 -9.42
CA VAL A 72 -8.76 -15.38 -8.04
C VAL A 72 -8.94 -16.55 -7.08
N ARG A 73 -8.15 -16.57 -6.01
CA ARG A 73 -8.24 -17.52 -4.90
C ARG A 73 -8.75 -16.79 -3.66
N LEU A 74 -10.02 -16.99 -3.29
CA LEU A 74 -10.67 -16.26 -2.19
C LEU A 74 -9.90 -16.31 -0.87
N ASP A 75 -9.44 -17.51 -0.46
CA ASP A 75 -8.69 -17.67 0.78
C ASP A 75 -7.39 -16.84 0.78
N GLN A 76 -6.73 -16.76 -0.39
CA GLN A 76 -5.51 -15.97 -0.54
C GLN A 76 -5.82 -14.47 -0.51
N GLU A 77 -6.87 -14.01 -1.20
CA GLU A 77 -7.26 -12.59 -1.15
C GLU A 77 -7.65 -12.17 0.28
N ALA A 78 -8.27 -13.05 1.07
CA ALA A 78 -8.58 -12.76 2.48
C ALA A 78 -7.30 -12.61 3.33
N ILE A 79 -6.30 -13.47 3.10
CA ILE A 79 -4.98 -13.36 3.74
C ILE A 79 -4.30 -12.05 3.32
N ASP A 80 -4.31 -11.73 2.02
CA ASP A 80 -3.71 -10.52 1.47
C ASP A 80 -4.40 -9.26 2.04
N MET A 81 -5.72 -9.28 2.22
CA MET A 81 -6.50 -8.19 2.83
C MET A 81 -6.08 -7.96 4.29
N ALA A 82 -5.93 -9.03 5.07
CA ALA A 82 -5.52 -8.97 6.46
C ALA A 82 -4.08 -8.44 6.58
N ALA A 83 -3.16 -8.95 5.75
CA ALA A 83 -1.78 -8.50 5.69
C ALA A 83 -1.69 -7.00 5.35
N ASN A 84 -2.42 -6.54 4.32
CA ASN A 84 -2.43 -5.13 3.94
C ASN A 84 -3.05 -4.24 5.03
N SER A 85 -4.08 -4.71 5.72
CA SER A 85 -4.69 -3.98 6.85
C SER A 85 -3.68 -3.78 7.99
N LEU A 86 -2.92 -4.83 8.33
CA LEU A 86 -1.88 -4.75 9.35
C LEU A 86 -0.76 -3.78 8.95
N GLN A 87 -0.33 -3.82 7.69
CA GLN A 87 0.66 -2.91 7.14
C GLN A 87 0.17 -1.45 7.19
N TYR A 88 -1.07 -1.19 6.76
CA TYR A 88 -1.68 0.14 6.79
C TYR A 88 -1.73 0.70 8.21
N GLN A 89 -2.16 -0.11 9.19
CA GLN A 89 -2.15 0.29 10.59
C GLN A 89 -0.73 0.58 11.12
N ALA A 90 0.28 -0.18 10.69
CA ALA A 90 1.66 0.09 11.08
C ALA A 90 2.18 1.41 10.50
N LEU A 91 1.86 1.71 9.24
CA LEU A 91 2.20 2.98 8.60
C LEU A 91 1.55 4.16 9.32
N LEU A 92 0.26 4.06 9.66
CA LEU A 92 -0.45 5.08 10.44
C LEU A 92 0.14 5.30 11.83
N ARG A 93 0.53 4.22 12.52
CA ARG A 93 1.21 4.32 13.83
C ARG A 93 2.57 5.02 13.70
N SER A 94 3.34 4.71 12.67
CA SER A 94 4.61 5.38 12.38
C SER A 94 4.42 6.88 12.14
N LEU A 95 3.45 7.25 11.30
CA LEU A 95 3.09 8.63 11.01
C LEU A 95 2.67 9.39 12.27
N SER A 96 1.80 8.79 13.08
CA SER A 96 1.32 9.38 14.34
C SER A 96 2.47 9.61 15.33
N ARG A 97 3.39 8.64 15.44
CA ARG A 97 4.59 8.77 16.27
C ARG A 97 5.49 9.91 15.82
N HIS A 98 5.68 10.06 14.51
CA HIS A 98 6.47 11.14 13.93
C HIS A 98 5.88 12.52 14.25
N TYR A 99 4.57 12.72 14.05
CA TYR A 99 3.91 13.97 14.43
C TYR A 99 3.98 14.26 15.93
N GLY A 100 3.94 13.23 16.78
CA GLY A 100 4.13 13.39 18.23
C GLY A 100 5.49 13.98 18.60
N VAL A 101 6.56 13.52 17.95
CA VAL A 101 7.93 14.03 18.15
C VAL A 101 8.08 15.48 17.65
N LEU A 102 7.49 15.80 16.49
CA LEU A 102 7.49 17.17 15.97
C LEU A 102 6.76 18.12 16.91
N HIS A 103 5.59 17.70 17.40
CA HIS A 103 4.80 18.49 18.34
C HIS A 103 5.56 18.74 19.64
N SER A 104 6.20 17.72 20.23
CA SER A 104 6.97 17.90 21.46
C SER A 104 8.11 18.91 21.30
N ALA A 105 8.88 18.81 20.21
CA ALA A 105 9.99 19.73 19.92
C ALA A 105 9.54 21.19 19.76
N VAL A 106 8.39 21.43 19.10
CA VAL A 106 7.82 22.77 18.94
C VAL A 106 7.31 23.33 20.27
N THR A 107 6.71 22.49 21.12
CA THR A 107 6.19 22.94 22.42
C THR A 107 7.29 23.20 23.46
N GLU A 108 8.39 22.44 23.44
CA GLU A 108 9.52 22.65 24.35
C GLU A 108 10.36 23.87 23.97
N GLY A 109 10.47 24.22 22.67
CA GLY A 109 11.18 25.43 22.22
C GLY A 109 10.49 26.76 22.54
N LYS A 110 9.26 26.74 23.08
CA LYS A 110 8.50 27.95 23.49
C LYS A 110 8.74 28.34 24.96
N ARG A 111 9.50 27.56 25.73
CA ARG A 111 9.86 27.86 27.12
C ARG A 111 11.25 28.48 27.24
#